data_AF-A0A1B7WLK6-F1
#
_entry.id   AF-A0A1B7WLK6-F1
#
_cell.length_a   1.000
_cell.length_b   1.000
_cell.length_c   1.000
_cell.angle_alpha   90.00
_cell.angle_beta   90.00
_cell.angle_gamma   90.00
#
_symmetry.space_group_name_H-M   'P 1'
#
loop_
_entity.id
_entity.type
_entity.pdbx_description
1 polymer ?
#
loop_
_entity_poly.entity_id
_entity_poly.type
_entity_poly.pdbx_seq_one_letter_code
_entity_poly.pdbx_strand_id
1 'polypeptide(L)' 'MRPFAAQAIPGGVALDRWQAGVFWIEPTTKGYVYIADRGFRGRIIVVPTANGLTAGNAVDLEE' A
#
# COMPACT_ATOMS: atom_id res chain seq x y z
N MET A 1 0.10 17.97 -6.00
CA MET A 1 0.09 16.52 -6.30
C MET A 1 -1.24 15.96 -5.82
N ARG A 2 -1.93 15.12 -6.60
CA ARG A 2 -3.17 14.44 -6.15
C ARG A 2 -2.79 13.10 -5.52
N PRO A 3 -3.25 12.76 -4.31
CA PRO A 3 -3.00 11.45 -3.73
C PRO A 3 -3.80 10.38 -4.48
N PHE A 4 -3.25 9.17 -4.59
CA PHE A 4 -3.98 7.99 -5.05
C PHE A 4 -4.51 7.25 -3.83
N ALA A 5 -5.82 6.99 -3.80
CA ALA A 5 -6.45 6.25 -2.71
C ALA A 5 -6.52 4.76 -3.07
N ALA A 6 -6.14 3.90 -2.12
CA ALA A 6 -6.31 2.46 -2.25
C ALA A 6 -7.70 2.06 -1.72
N GLN A 7 -8.34 1.10 -2.39
CA GLN A 7 -9.61 0.51 -1.97
C GLN A 7 -9.55 -1.01 -2.04
N ALA A 8 -10.13 -1.69 -1.06
CA ALA A 8 -10.36 -3.13 -1.14
C ALA A 8 -11.44 -3.43 -2.18
N ILE A 9 -11.17 -4.35 -3.08
CA ILE A 9 -12.12 -4.87 -4.09
C ILE A 9 -12.22 -6.38 -3.95
N PRO A 10 -13.26 -7.04 -4.50
CA PRO A 10 -13.30 -8.49 -4.55
C PRO A 10 -12.01 -9.05 -5.17
N GLY A 11 -11.28 -9.85 -4.40
CA GLY A 11 -10.05 -10.51 -4.84
C GLY A 11 -8.78 -9.63 -4.87
N GLY A 12 -8.80 -8.39 -4.37
CA GLY A 12 -7.60 -7.55 -4.43
C GLY A 12 -7.72 -6.13 -3.89
N VAL A 13 -6.81 -5.30 -4.38
CA VAL A 13 -6.72 -3.86 -4.12
C VAL A 13 -6.87 -3.12 -5.44
N ALA A 14 -7.62 -2.03 -5.44
CA ALA A 14 -7.62 -1.04 -6.49
C ALA A 14 -6.82 0.20 -6.05
N LEU A 15 -5.99 0.74 -6.94
CA LEU A 15 -5.24 1.98 -6.74
C LEU A 15 -5.25 2.79 -8.04
N ASP A 16 -5.96 3.91 -8.07
CA ASP A 16 -6.19 4.69 -9.30
C ASP A 16 -6.71 3.81 -10.46
N ARG A 17 -5.86 3.55 -11.45
CA ARG A 17 -6.15 2.72 -12.64
C ARG A 17 -5.69 1.26 -12.51
N TRP A 18 -5.00 0.91 -11.43
CA TRP A 18 -4.39 -0.41 -11.25
C TRP A 18 -5.24 -1.29 -10.33
N GLN A 19 -5.29 -2.58 -10.64
CA GLN A 19 -5.91 -3.61 -9.80
C GLN A 19 -4.98 -4.81 -9.71
N ALA A 20 -4.74 -5.28 -8.49
CA ALA A 20 -3.88 -6.43 -8.23
C ALA A 20 -4.26 -7.10 -6.89
N GLY A 21 -3.90 -8.36 -6.70
CA GLY A 21 -4.13 -9.05 -5.42
C GLY A 21 -3.35 -8.42 -4.26
N VAL A 22 -2.17 -7.86 -4.54
CA VAL A 22 -1.26 -7.20 -3.59
C VAL A 22 -0.54 -6.06 -4.31
N PHE A 23 -0.25 -4.97 -3.60
CA PHE A 23 0.67 -3.92 -4.07
C PHE A 23 1.92 -3.84 -3.20
N TRP A 24 3.07 -3.69 -3.86
CA TRP A 24 4.31 -3.21 -3.26
C TRP A 24 4.51 -1.76 -3.70
N ILE A 25 4.53 -0.83 -2.74
CA ILE A 25 4.67 0.60 -2.99
C ILE A 25 6.00 1.05 -2.40
N GLU A 26 6.92 1.46 -3.26
CA GLU A 26 8.19 2.04 -2.85
C GLU A 26 8.21 3.52 -3.23
N PRO A 27 8.10 4.45 -2.25
CA PRO A 27 8.20 5.86 -2.53
C PRO A 27 9.63 6.18 -2.99
N THR A 28 9.75 6.80 -4.16
CA THR A 28 11.05 7.28 -4.66
C THR A 28 11.35 8.69 -4.14
N THR A 29 12.62 9.08 -4.12
CA THR A 29 13.09 10.41 -3.68
C THR A 29 12.67 10.75 -2.24
N LYS A 30 12.17 11.96 -1.96
CA LYS A 30 11.61 12.39 -0.66
C LYS A 30 10.10 12.07 -0.56
N GLY A 31 9.62 11.06 -1.29
CA GLY A 31 8.24 10.64 -1.29
C GLY A 31 7.82 10.03 0.06
N TYR A 32 6.53 10.10 0.35
CA TYR A 32 5.92 9.48 1.51
C TYR A 32 4.70 8.68 1.08
N VAL A 33 4.49 7.54 1.71
CA VAL A 33 3.21 6.83 1.66
C VAL A 33 2.45 7.20 2.92
N TYR A 34 1.22 7.68 2.77
CA TYR A 34 0.35 7.93 3.91
C TYR A 34 -0.55 6.72 4.14
N ILE A 35 -0.52 6.19 5.36
CA ILE A 35 -1.47 5.18 5.83
C ILE A 35 -2.22 5.82 7.00
N ALA A 36 -3.54 5.97 6.85
CA ALA A 36 -4.35 6.81 7.72
C ALA A 36 -3.76 8.24 7.82
N ASP A 37 -3.38 8.67 9.02
CA ASP A 37 -2.87 10.00 9.34
C ASP A 37 -1.34 10.06 9.47
N ARG A 38 -0.64 8.94 9.22
CA ARG A 38 0.82 8.82 9.40
C ARG A 38 1.54 8.64 8.08
N GLY A 39 2.66 9.35 7.94
CA GLY A 39 3.60 9.16 6.84
C GLY A 39 4.56 8.02 7.14
N PHE A 40 4.75 7.15 6.15
CA PHE A 40 5.67 6.03 6.21
C PHE A 40 6.77 6.18 5.16
N ARG A 41 7.94 5.64 5.48
CA ARG A 41 9.13 5.59 4.63
C ARG A 41 9.51 4.13 4.36
N GLY A 42 10.16 3.91 3.23
CA GLY A 42 10.55 2.58 2.76
C GLY A 42 9.43 1.87 2.02
N ARG A 43 9.65 0.59 1.72
CA ARG A 43 8.72 -0.25 0.96
C ARG A 43 7.51 -0.64 1.82
N ILE A 44 6.32 -0.37 1.29
CA ILE A 44 5.03 -0.69 1.90
C ILE A 44 4.39 -1.82 1.12
N ILE A 45 3.85 -2.81 1.83
CA ILE A 45 2.95 -3.81 1.27
C ILE A 45 1.51 -3.43 1.60
N VAL A 46 0.61 -3.54 0.62
CA VAL A 46 -0.83 -3.33 0.77
C VAL A 46 -1.56 -4.59 0.35
N VAL A 47 -2.33 -5.16 1.29
CA VAL A 47 -3.07 -6.42 1.10
C VAL A 47 -4.55 -6.22 1.46
N PRO A 48 -5.49 -6.87 0.74
CA PRO A 48 -6.87 -6.91 1.16
C PRO A 48 -7.04 -7.85 2.35
N THR A 49 -7.99 -7.53 3.22
CA THR A 49 -8.43 -8.39 4.32
C THR A 49 -9.95 -8.45 4.34
N ALA A 50 -10.52 -9.34 5.17
CA ALA A 50 -11.97 -9.42 5.35
C ALA A 50 -12.61 -8.08 5.79
N ASN A 51 -11.83 -7.19 6.40
CA ASN A 51 -12.29 -5.91 6.95
C ASN A 51 -11.76 -4.69 6.17
N GLY A 52 -11.28 -4.87 4.94
CA GLY A 52 -10.78 -3.79 4.09
C GLY A 52 -9.33 -3.97 3.68
N LEU A 53 -8.45 -3.03 4.06
CA LEU A 53 -7.04 -3.03 3.68
C LEU A 53 -6.14 -3.09 4.92
N THR A 54 -5.07 -3.87 4.83
CA THR A 54 -3.91 -3.76 5.72
C THR A 54 -2.74 -3.21 4.93
N ALA A 55 -2.05 -2.23 5.50
CA ALA A 55 -0.83 -1.67 4.93
C ALA A 55 0.24 -1.55 6.02
N GLY A 56 1.48 -1.85 5.67
CA GLY A 56 2.60 -1.78 6.61
C GLY A 56 3.94 -1.90 5.91
N ASN A 57 5.01 -1.60 6.65
CA ASN A 57 6.37 -1.81 6.17
C ASN A 57 6.61 -3.29 5.97
N ALA A 58 7.08 -3.66 4.78
CA ALA A 58 7.57 -5.00 4.57
C ALA A 58 8.99 -5.12 5.12
N VAL A 59 9.21 -6.14 5.94
CA VAL A 59 10.52 -6.52 6.43
C VAL A 59 10.79 -7.90 5.85
N ASP A 60 11.85 -8.01 5.06
CA ASP A 60 12.30 -9.31 4.57
C ASP A 60 12.87 -10.08 5.78
N LEU A 61 12.25 -11.23 6.08
CA LEU A 61 12.66 -12.13 7.16
C LEU A 61 13.46 -13.27 6.54
N GLU A 62 14.62 -12.96 5.97
CA GLU A 62 15.60 -13.98 5.59
C GLU A 62 16.74 -13.99 6.62
N GLU A 63 17.18 -15.20 6.98
CA GLU A 63 18.45 -15.48 7.67
C GLU A 63 19.50 -15.93 6.64
#